data_AF-A0A271J7Z2-F1
#
_entry.id   AF-A0A271J7Z2-F1
#
_cell.length_a   1.000
_cell.length_b   1.000
_cell.length_c   1.000
_cell.angle_alpha   90.00
_cell.angle_beta   90.00
_cell.angle_gamma   90.00
#
_symmetry.space_group_name_H-M   'P 1'
#
loop_
_entity.id
_entity.type
_entity.pdbx_description
1 polymer ?
#
loop_
_entity_poly.entity_id
_entity_poly.type
_entity_poly.pdbx_seq_one_letter_code
_entity_poly.pdbx_strand_id
1 'polypeptide(L)'
;MRVLLPALLLLAAASVTAQPADLDRQIAALDRDLGRVEADLASVRADLARIRADEAALDDERARFQAQIRDYRADTYAYHGQADRVRRMYDDLSRYGGSDADRRAYDDARFALEDEAERLEGEAQMLNDWTAEIDAGYRAHADRVREAAAQGQRLTAQRSALANERQTLAERRARLAARR
;
A
#
# COMPACT_ATOMS: atom_id res chain seq x y z
N MET A 1 -42.82 -27.56 -0.97
CA MET A 1 -41.82 -26.95 -0.06
C MET A 1 -41.89 -25.44 -0.18
N ARG A 2 -42.58 -24.75 0.74
CA ARG A 2 -42.54 -23.28 0.85
C ARG A 2 -42.81 -22.91 2.31
N VAL A 3 -41.75 -22.78 3.12
CA VAL A 3 -41.84 -22.18 4.45
C VAL A 3 -40.54 -21.43 4.75
N LEU A 4 -40.40 -20.23 4.19
CA LEU A 4 -39.43 -19.20 4.61
C LEU A 4 -40.12 -17.82 4.56
N LEU A 5 -41.36 -17.77 5.07
CA LEU A 5 -42.16 -16.55 5.18
C LEU A 5 -42.68 -16.20 6.59
N PRO A 6 -42.34 -16.87 7.72
CA PRO A 6 -42.85 -16.43 9.02
C PRO A 6 -41.99 -15.36 9.72
N ALA A 7 -40.70 -15.18 9.40
CA ALA A 7 -39.83 -14.29 10.17
C ALA A 7 -40.08 -12.78 9.91
N LEU A 8 -40.41 -12.40 8.67
CA LEU A 8 -40.71 -11.00 8.31
C LEU A 8 -42.13 -10.56 8.71
N LEU A 9 -43.06 -11.51 8.87
CA LEU A 9 -44.44 -11.23 9.30
C LEU A 9 -44.58 -11.17 10.83
N LEU A 10 -43.71 -11.85 11.58
CA LEU A 10 -43.67 -11.75 13.05
C LEU A 10 -43.14 -10.39 13.56
N LEU A 11 -42.29 -9.71 12.78
CA LEU A 11 -41.83 -8.36 13.13
C LEU A 11 -42.87 -7.26 12.84
N ALA A 12 -43.77 -7.49 11.89
CA ALA A 12 -44.88 -6.58 11.59
C ALA A 12 -46.02 -6.65 12.63
N ALA A 13 -46.17 -7.78 13.32
CA ALA A 13 -47.26 -8.05 14.26
C ALA A 13 -47.01 -7.58 15.72
N ALA A 14 -45.80 -7.15 16.08
CA ALA A 14 -45.52 -6.59 17.42
C ALA A 14 -45.93 -5.10 17.58
N SER A 15 -46.57 -4.52 16.56
CA SER A 15 -46.75 -3.08 16.44
C SER A 15 -48.06 -2.51 17.01
N VAL A 16 -48.63 -3.09 18.07
CA VAL A 16 -49.87 -2.54 18.69
C VAL A 16 -49.74 -2.11 20.16
N THR A 17 -48.67 -2.46 20.91
CA THR A 17 -48.51 -1.98 22.30
C THR A 17 -47.05 -1.76 22.76
N ALA A 18 -46.17 -1.24 21.90
CA ALA A 18 -44.83 -0.84 22.37
C ALA A 18 -44.96 0.31 23.40
N GLN A 19 -44.55 0.04 24.64
CA GLN A 19 -44.60 1.04 25.71
C GLN A 19 -43.51 2.10 25.50
N PRO A 20 -43.73 3.35 25.92
CA PRO A 20 -42.74 4.43 25.95
C PRO A 20 -41.33 4.02 26.39
N ALA A 21 -41.22 3.27 27.48
CA ALA A 21 -39.94 2.82 28.03
C ALA A 21 -39.20 1.82 27.12
N ASP A 22 -39.92 1.05 26.29
CA ASP A 22 -39.31 0.11 25.36
C ASP A 22 -38.70 0.82 24.15
N LEU A 23 -39.41 1.83 23.62
CA LEU A 23 -38.88 2.70 22.58
C LEU A 23 -37.64 3.47 23.05
N ASP A 24 -37.63 3.95 24.30
CA ASP A 24 -36.46 4.64 24.87
C ASP A 24 -35.24 3.71 24.95
N ARG A 25 -35.44 2.43 25.32
CA ARG A 25 -34.37 1.43 25.32
C ARG A 25 -33.84 1.12 23.92
N GLN A 26 -34.73 1.01 22.94
CA GLN A 26 -34.34 0.75 21.54
C GLN A 26 -33.55 1.95 20.96
N ILE A 27 -34.00 3.18 21.20
CA ILE A 27 -33.27 4.39 20.81
C ILE A 27 -31.87 4.42 21.45
N ALA A 28 -31.77 4.14 22.76
CA ALA A 28 -30.49 4.09 23.45
C ALA A 28 -29.57 2.93 22.97
N ALA A 29 -30.12 1.85 22.44
CA ALA A 29 -29.34 0.81 21.77
C ALA A 29 -28.79 1.31 20.42
N LEU A 30 -29.64 1.93 19.60
CA LEU A 30 -29.23 2.50 18.32
C LEU A 30 -28.20 3.63 18.47
N ASP A 31 -28.33 4.49 19.49
CA ASP A 31 -27.35 5.54 19.78
C ASP A 31 -25.97 4.92 20.11
N ARG A 32 -25.93 3.78 20.83
CA ARG A 32 -24.68 3.05 21.09
C ARG A 32 -24.09 2.43 19.82
N ASP A 33 -24.93 1.83 18.98
CA ASP A 33 -24.46 1.23 17.73
C ASP A 33 -23.99 2.28 16.71
N LEU A 34 -24.65 3.45 16.65
CA LEU A 34 -24.16 4.61 15.91
C LEU A 34 -22.78 5.04 16.38
N GLY A 35 -22.57 5.17 17.70
CA GLY A 35 -21.27 5.52 18.27
C GLY A 35 -20.16 4.51 17.92
N ARG A 36 -20.48 3.21 17.86
CA ARG A 36 -19.54 2.18 17.41
C ARG A 36 -19.16 2.34 15.94
N VAL A 37 -20.15 2.52 15.06
CA VAL A 37 -19.91 2.70 13.62
C VAL A 37 -19.11 3.98 13.35
N GLU A 38 -19.33 5.05 14.12
CA GLU A 38 -18.53 6.27 14.03
C GLU A 38 -17.07 6.06 14.44
N ALA A 39 -16.83 5.27 15.50
CA ALA A 39 -15.48 4.89 15.90
C ALA A 39 -14.78 4.03 14.82
N ASP A 40 -15.49 3.07 14.23
CA ASP A 40 -14.97 2.23 13.15
C ASP A 40 -14.62 3.08 11.92
N LEU A 41 -15.47 4.04 11.55
CA LEU A 41 -15.20 4.99 10.47
C LEU A 41 -13.97 5.86 10.75
N ALA A 42 -13.75 6.26 12.01
CA ALA A 42 -12.55 7.00 12.40
C ALA A 42 -11.30 6.13 12.26
N SER A 43 -11.36 4.85 12.65
CA SER A 43 -10.26 3.89 12.46
C SER A 43 -9.91 3.73 10.98
N VAL A 44 -10.90 3.48 10.11
CA VAL A 44 -10.67 3.33 8.66
C VAL A 44 -10.01 4.58 8.06
N ARG A 45 -10.38 5.78 8.51
CA ARG A 45 -9.74 7.03 8.05
C ARG A 45 -8.28 7.12 8.49
N ALA A 46 -7.99 6.72 9.73
CA ALA A 46 -6.62 6.69 10.25
C ALA A 46 -5.76 5.69 9.48
N ASP A 47 -6.28 4.49 9.20
CA ASP A 47 -5.61 3.47 8.40
C ASP A 47 -5.30 3.97 6.99
N LEU A 48 -6.27 4.61 6.32
CA LEU A 48 -6.06 5.21 5.00
C LEU A 48 -5.01 6.33 5.02
N ALA A 49 -4.96 7.13 6.09
CA ALA A 49 -3.94 8.17 6.24
C ALA A 49 -2.54 7.58 6.42
N ARG A 50 -2.42 6.51 7.22
CA ARG A 50 -1.15 5.78 7.40
C ARG A 50 -0.68 5.15 6.09
N ILE A 51 -1.57 4.50 5.35
CA ILE A 51 -1.22 3.88 4.06
C ILE A 51 -0.64 4.92 3.09
N ARG A 52 -1.22 6.13 3.01
CA ARG A 52 -0.68 7.20 2.16
C ARG A 52 0.70 7.68 2.58
N ALA A 53 0.98 7.70 3.88
CA ALA A 53 2.32 8.05 4.37
C ALA A 53 3.34 6.96 4.02
N ASP A 54 2.95 5.69 4.15
CA ASP A 54 3.79 4.54 3.75
C ASP A 54 4.08 4.58 2.24
N GLU A 55 3.08 4.89 1.40
CA GLU A 55 3.25 5.08 -0.05
C GLU A 55 4.25 6.19 -0.36
N ALA A 56 4.13 7.36 0.28
CA ALA A 56 5.08 8.45 0.05
C ALA A 56 6.54 8.07 0.39
N ALA A 57 6.74 7.32 1.48
CA ALA A 57 8.07 6.85 1.88
C ALA A 57 8.66 5.84 0.88
N LEU A 58 7.83 4.91 0.38
CA LEU A 58 8.24 3.95 -0.65
C LEU A 58 8.57 4.64 -1.98
N ASP A 59 7.89 5.74 -2.32
CA ASP A 59 8.14 6.52 -3.54
C ASP A 59 9.53 7.18 -3.48
N ASP A 60 9.87 7.75 -2.31
CA ASP A 60 11.19 8.33 -2.06
C ASP A 60 12.30 7.27 -2.13
N GLU A 61 12.08 6.09 -1.55
CA GLU A 61 13.04 4.98 -1.59
C GLU A 61 13.24 4.47 -3.02
N ARG A 62 12.14 4.28 -3.78
CA ARG A 62 12.20 3.91 -5.19
C ARG A 62 13.01 4.92 -6.00
N ALA A 63 12.78 6.21 -5.79
CA ALA A 63 13.50 7.27 -6.50
C ALA A 63 15.01 7.25 -6.20
N ARG A 64 15.39 6.97 -4.95
CA ARG A 64 16.81 6.82 -4.55
C ARG A 64 17.48 5.63 -5.22
N PHE A 65 16.84 4.47 -5.21
CA PHE A 65 17.39 3.29 -5.91
C PHE A 65 17.54 3.53 -7.41
N GLN A 66 16.55 4.16 -8.05
CA GLN A 66 16.64 4.51 -9.47
C GLN A 66 17.76 5.52 -9.78
N ALA A 67 18.12 6.39 -8.84
CA ALA A 67 19.28 7.27 -8.99
C ALA A 67 20.59 6.46 -8.88
N GLN A 68 20.72 5.64 -7.84
CA GLN A 68 21.91 4.80 -7.64
C GLN A 68 22.16 3.83 -8.79
N ILE A 69 21.10 3.18 -9.33
CA ILE A 69 21.21 2.32 -10.51
C ILE A 69 21.77 3.08 -11.72
N ARG A 70 21.36 4.35 -11.90
CA ARG A 70 21.88 5.18 -13.00
C ARG A 70 23.35 5.52 -12.79
N ASP A 71 23.74 5.85 -11.58
CA ASP A 71 25.12 6.17 -11.23
C ASP A 71 26.02 4.93 -11.42
N TYR A 72 25.63 3.77 -10.89
CA TYR A 72 26.36 2.51 -11.10
C TYR A 72 26.51 2.15 -12.57
N ARG A 73 25.45 2.28 -13.38
CA ARG A 73 25.55 2.04 -14.83
C ARG A 73 26.53 3.00 -15.50
N ALA A 74 26.51 4.29 -15.13
CA ALA A 74 27.43 5.28 -15.68
C ALA A 74 28.89 4.93 -15.34
N ASP A 75 29.13 4.51 -14.10
CA ASP A 75 30.46 4.09 -13.63
C ASP A 75 30.91 2.79 -14.33
N THR A 76 30.05 1.78 -14.46
CA THR A 76 30.31 0.56 -15.26
C THR A 76 30.74 0.91 -16.69
N TYR A 77 30.01 1.81 -17.37
CA TYR A 77 30.41 2.26 -18.71
C TYR A 77 31.78 2.97 -18.72
N ALA A 78 32.07 3.77 -17.71
CA ALA A 78 33.35 4.45 -17.58
C ALA A 78 34.51 3.45 -17.37
N TYR A 79 34.31 2.43 -16.53
CA TYR A 79 35.30 1.38 -16.26
C TYR A 79 35.56 0.51 -17.49
N HIS A 80 34.53 0.07 -18.23
CA HIS A 80 34.73 -0.61 -19.50
C HIS A 80 35.50 0.27 -20.51
N GLY A 81 35.16 1.56 -20.60
CA GLY A 81 35.89 2.49 -21.46
C GLY A 81 37.36 2.68 -21.06
N GLN A 82 37.68 2.57 -19.77
CA GLN A 82 39.07 2.54 -19.28
C GLN A 82 39.76 1.22 -19.63
N ALA A 83 39.12 0.07 -19.41
CA ALA A 83 39.64 -1.24 -19.76
C ALA A 83 39.96 -1.34 -21.27
N ASP A 84 39.10 -0.80 -22.13
CA ASP A 84 39.34 -0.72 -23.58
C ASP A 84 40.52 0.18 -23.96
N ARG A 85 40.82 1.21 -23.17
CA ARG A 85 42.03 2.03 -23.36
C ARG A 85 43.27 1.25 -22.95
N VAL A 86 43.24 0.61 -21.79
CA VAL A 86 44.32 -0.25 -21.28
C VAL A 86 44.63 -1.37 -22.27
N ARG A 87 43.60 -2.01 -22.84
CA ARG A 87 43.74 -3.02 -23.90
C ARG A 87 44.45 -2.48 -25.15
N ARG A 88 44.10 -1.28 -25.61
CA ARG A 88 44.78 -0.65 -26.76
C ARG A 88 46.26 -0.37 -26.47
N MET A 89 46.56 0.11 -25.26
CA MET A 89 47.95 0.32 -24.84
C MET A 89 48.74 -1.00 -24.79
N TYR A 90 48.12 -2.08 -24.32
CA TYR A 90 48.70 -3.42 -24.36
C TYR A 90 49.00 -3.89 -25.79
N ASP A 91 48.07 -3.68 -26.73
CA ASP A 91 48.25 -4.07 -28.14
C ASP A 91 49.42 -3.32 -28.79
N ASP A 92 49.55 -2.02 -28.52
CA ASP A 92 50.67 -1.20 -29.01
C ASP A 92 52.00 -1.65 -28.39
N LEU A 93 52.03 -1.88 -27.08
CA LEU A 93 53.22 -2.40 -26.38
C LEU A 93 53.67 -3.75 -26.96
N SER A 94 52.71 -4.62 -27.29
CA SER A 94 52.97 -5.93 -27.91
C SER A 94 53.55 -5.80 -29.31
N ARG A 95 53.13 -4.78 -30.09
CA ARG A 95 53.67 -4.49 -31.43
C ARG A 95 55.07 -3.88 -31.41
N TYR A 96 55.39 -3.07 -30.41
CA TYR A 96 56.66 -2.32 -30.34
C TYR A 96 57.70 -2.93 -29.37
N GLY A 97 57.49 -4.18 -28.94
CA GLY A 97 58.52 -4.94 -28.21
C GLY A 97 58.68 -4.57 -26.73
N GLY A 98 57.59 -4.20 -26.04
CA GLY A 98 57.65 -3.96 -24.59
C GLY A 98 57.91 -5.21 -23.76
N SER A 99 58.27 -5.00 -22.49
CA SER A 99 58.69 -6.08 -21.60
C SER A 99 57.51 -6.93 -21.12
N ASP A 100 57.78 -8.17 -20.73
CA ASP A 100 56.75 -9.04 -20.13
C ASP A 100 56.22 -8.48 -18.79
N ALA A 101 57.04 -7.70 -18.08
CA ALA A 101 56.62 -7.04 -16.84
C ALA A 101 55.57 -5.96 -17.13
N ASP A 102 55.78 -5.16 -18.18
CA ASP A 102 54.83 -4.13 -18.60
C ASP A 102 53.50 -4.76 -19.08
N ARG A 103 53.57 -5.84 -19.86
CA ARG A 103 52.38 -6.58 -20.32
C ARG A 103 51.53 -7.07 -19.16
N ARG A 104 52.15 -7.68 -18.15
CA ARG A 104 51.46 -8.15 -16.94
C ARG A 104 50.80 -7.00 -16.18
N ALA A 105 51.49 -5.86 -16.04
CA ALA A 105 50.91 -4.69 -15.38
C ALA A 105 49.66 -4.16 -16.10
N TYR A 106 49.63 -4.18 -17.45
CA TYR A 106 48.44 -3.83 -18.22
C TYR A 106 47.31 -4.85 -18.06
N ASP A 107 47.63 -6.15 -18.06
CA ASP A 107 46.63 -7.19 -17.82
C ASP A 107 46.01 -7.07 -16.42
N ASP A 108 46.83 -6.92 -15.38
CA ASP A 108 46.38 -6.72 -14.00
C ASP A 108 45.47 -5.49 -13.88
N ALA A 109 45.85 -4.37 -14.50
CA ALA A 109 45.04 -3.16 -14.51
C ALA A 109 43.71 -3.35 -15.25
N ARG A 110 43.72 -4.05 -16.39
CA ARG A 110 42.51 -4.33 -17.16
C ARG A 110 41.55 -5.22 -16.36
N PHE A 111 42.05 -6.29 -15.77
CA PHE A 111 41.22 -7.19 -14.95
C PHE A 111 40.64 -6.49 -13.74
N ALA A 112 41.40 -5.61 -13.06
CA ALA A 112 40.87 -4.83 -11.94
C ALA A 112 39.72 -3.90 -12.35
N LEU A 113 39.80 -3.28 -13.54
CA LEU A 113 38.73 -2.43 -14.07
C LEU A 113 37.49 -3.25 -14.48
N GLU A 114 37.69 -4.43 -15.05
CA GLU A 114 36.61 -5.34 -15.42
C GLU A 114 35.89 -5.91 -14.19
N ASP A 115 36.64 -6.30 -13.15
CA ASP A 115 36.10 -6.79 -11.88
C ASP A 115 35.25 -5.73 -11.16
N GLU A 116 35.72 -4.48 -11.16
CA GLU A 116 34.95 -3.36 -10.59
C GLU A 116 33.67 -3.07 -11.40
N ALA A 117 33.73 -3.17 -12.73
CA ALA A 117 32.55 -3.03 -13.58
C ALA A 117 31.51 -4.13 -13.29
N GLU A 118 31.95 -5.39 -13.16
CA GLU A 118 31.08 -6.54 -12.83
C GLU A 118 30.48 -6.40 -11.42
N ARG A 119 31.26 -5.93 -10.44
CA ARG A 119 30.77 -5.63 -9.09
C ARG A 119 29.63 -4.61 -9.11
N LEU A 120 29.80 -3.51 -9.86
CA LEU A 120 28.78 -2.46 -9.99
C LEU A 120 27.53 -2.94 -10.75
N GLU A 121 27.69 -3.81 -11.75
CA GLU A 121 26.54 -4.46 -12.41
C GLU A 121 25.74 -5.31 -11.41
N GLY A 122 26.43 -6.05 -10.55
CA GLY A 122 25.82 -6.81 -9.46
C GLY A 122 25.04 -5.91 -8.49
N GLU A 123 25.61 -4.78 -8.08
CA GLU A 123 24.93 -3.80 -7.22
C GLU A 123 23.70 -3.19 -7.89
N ALA A 124 23.82 -2.82 -9.17
CA ALA A 124 22.69 -2.31 -9.95
C ALA A 124 21.58 -3.37 -10.09
N GLN A 125 21.93 -4.65 -10.24
CA GLN A 125 20.97 -5.73 -10.32
C GLN A 125 20.23 -5.93 -8.99
N MET A 126 20.93 -5.95 -7.86
CA MET A 126 20.27 -6.03 -6.54
C MET A 126 19.28 -4.88 -6.31
N LEU A 127 19.65 -3.66 -6.70
CA LEU A 127 18.75 -2.51 -6.58
C LEU A 127 17.54 -2.60 -7.53
N ASN A 128 17.69 -3.19 -8.72
CA ASN A 128 16.56 -3.46 -9.60
C ASN A 128 15.59 -4.47 -8.96
N ASP A 129 16.13 -5.51 -8.32
CA ASP A 129 15.33 -6.53 -7.63
C ASP A 129 14.56 -5.92 -6.44
N TRP A 130 15.22 -5.10 -5.61
CA TRP A 130 14.53 -4.35 -4.54
C TRP A 130 13.49 -3.36 -5.06
N THR A 131 13.75 -2.71 -6.19
CA THR A 131 12.77 -1.84 -6.86
C THR A 131 11.53 -2.65 -7.28
N ALA A 132 11.72 -3.85 -7.81
CA ALA A 132 10.62 -4.74 -8.19
C ALA A 132 9.82 -5.25 -6.98
N GLU A 133 10.48 -5.50 -5.85
CA GLU A 133 9.83 -5.84 -4.58
C GLU A 133 8.98 -4.68 -4.05
N ILE A 134 9.49 -3.45 -4.10
CA ILE A 134 8.71 -2.24 -3.75
C ILE A 134 7.46 -2.13 -4.65
N ASP A 135 7.61 -2.33 -5.95
CA ASP A 135 6.48 -2.30 -6.90
C ASP A 135 5.44 -3.39 -6.61
N ALA A 136 5.88 -4.58 -6.20
CA ALA A 136 4.98 -5.64 -5.76
C ALA A 136 4.25 -5.25 -4.45
N GLY A 137 4.99 -4.64 -3.51
CA GLY A 137 4.43 -4.05 -2.29
C GLY A 137 3.33 -3.04 -2.57
N TYR A 138 3.55 -2.13 -3.52
CA TYR A 138 2.54 -1.16 -3.97
C TYR A 138 1.25 -1.81 -4.44
N ARG A 139 1.32 -2.91 -5.20
CA ARG A 139 0.10 -3.62 -5.65
C ARG A 139 -0.69 -4.16 -4.47
N ALA A 140 -0.02 -4.77 -3.50
CA ALA A 140 -0.66 -5.27 -2.29
C ALA A 140 -1.20 -4.13 -1.40
N HIS A 141 -0.52 -2.98 -1.36
CA HIS A 141 -1.03 -1.76 -0.72
C HIS A 141 -2.30 -1.25 -1.40
N ALA A 142 -2.35 -1.22 -2.73
CA ALA A 142 -3.53 -0.79 -3.49
C ALA A 142 -4.75 -1.69 -3.24
N ASP A 143 -4.54 -3.00 -3.03
CA ASP A 143 -5.61 -3.92 -2.61
C ASP A 143 -6.17 -3.54 -1.23
N ARG A 144 -5.28 -3.27 -0.25
CA ARG A 144 -5.68 -2.83 1.10
C ARG A 144 -6.44 -1.51 1.08
N VAL A 145 -6.03 -0.54 0.25
CA VAL A 145 -6.75 0.73 0.08
C VAL A 145 -8.16 0.49 -0.46
N ARG A 146 -8.31 -0.38 -1.46
CA ARG A 146 -9.62 -0.72 -2.03
C ARG A 146 -10.52 -1.39 -0.99
N GLU A 147 -9.97 -2.30 -0.18
CA GLU A 147 -10.71 -2.96 0.90
C GLU A 147 -11.15 -1.97 1.99
N ALA A 148 -10.23 -1.12 2.48
CA ALA A 148 -10.54 -0.10 3.47
C ALA A 148 -11.58 0.91 2.96
N ALA A 149 -11.49 1.32 1.70
CA ALA A 149 -12.49 2.19 1.07
C ALA A 149 -13.87 1.51 1.00
N ALA A 150 -13.91 0.24 0.61
CA ALA A 150 -15.15 -0.54 0.58
C ALA A 150 -15.76 -0.71 1.97
N GLN A 151 -14.93 -0.96 2.99
CA GLN A 151 -15.37 -1.02 4.40
C GLN A 151 -15.95 0.33 4.84
N GLY A 152 -15.27 1.44 4.55
CA GLY A 152 -15.77 2.79 4.85
C GLY A 152 -17.13 3.09 4.21
N GLN A 153 -17.35 2.66 2.96
CA GLN A 153 -18.64 2.78 2.29
C GLN A 153 -19.73 1.96 2.98
N ARG A 154 -19.44 0.71 3.36
CA ARG A 154 -20.37 -0.16 4.09
C ARG A 154 -20.75 0.45 5.44
N LEU A 155 -19.78 0.93 6.21
CA LEU A 155 -20.01 1.59 7.49
C LEU A 155 -20.81 2.89 7.33
N THR A 156 -20.56 3.66 6.28
CA THR A 156 -21.34 4.89 5.98
C THR A 156 -22.80 4.55 5.67
N ALA A 157 -23.05 3.50 4.89
CA ALA A 157 -24.40 3.01 4.61
C ALA A 157 -25.09 2.50 5.89
N GLN A 158 -24.38 1.71 6.71
CA GLN A 158 -24.87 1.21 7.99
C GLN A 158 -25.24 2.35 8.94
N ARG A 159 -24.37 3.36 9.10
CA ARG A 159 -24.64 4.54 9.91
C ARG A 159 -25.93 5.24 9.47
N SER A 160 -26.11 5.40 8.16
CA SER A 160 -27.29 6.06 7.60
C SER A 160 -28.57 5.25 7.86
N ALA A 161 -28.51 3.92 7.74
CA ALA A 161 -29.63 3.04 8.07
C ALA A 161 -30.02 3.13 9.57
N LEU A 162 -29.03 3.02 10.46
CA LEU A 162 -29.25 3.13 11.91
C LEU A 162 -29.80 4.51 12.30
N ALA A 163 -29.29 5.59 11.69
CA ALA A 163 -29.78 6.95 11.94
C ALA A 163 -31.26 7.11 11.53
N ASN A 164 -31.65 6.57 10.37
CA ASN A 164 -33.03 6.59 9.90
C ASN A 164 -33.97 5.79 10.82
N GLU A 165 -33.52 4.61 11.27
CA GLU A 165 -34.29 3.78 12.22
C GLU A 165 -34.47 4.50 13.55
N ARG A 166 -33.39 5.08 14.08
CA ARG A 166 -33.39 5.85 15.33
C ARG A 166 -34.35 7.03 15.24
N GLN A 167 -34.33 7.77 14.13
CA GLN A 167 -35.27 8.86 13.88
C GLN A 167 -36.72 8.38 13.87
N THR A 168 -36.99 7.27 13.16
CA THR A 168 -38.34 6.69 13.08
C THR A 168 -38.87 6.31 14.46
N LEU A 169 -38.05 5.70 15.31
CA LEU A 169 -38.41 5.36 16.68
C LEU A 169 -38.63 6.61 17.55
N ALA A 170 -37.79 7.64 17.40
CA ALA A 170 -37.94 8.91 18.11
C ALA A 170 -39.25 9.61 17.75
N GLU A 171 -39.62 9.64 16.47
CA GLU A 171 -40.91 10.18 16.01
C GLU A 171 -42.09 9.39 16.59
N ARG A 172 -42.01 8.05 16.59
CA ARG A 172 -43.04 7.20 17.20
C ARG A 172 -43.17 7.48 18.70
N ARG A 173 -42.05 7.66 19.40
CA ARG A 173 -42.00 7.99 20.83
C ARG A 173 -42.66 9.34 21.12
N ALA A 174 -42.38 10.36 20.31
CA ALA A 174 -42.97 11.70 20.42
C ALA A 174 -44.49 11.67 20.19
N ARG A 175 -44.97 10.94 19.17
CA ARG A 175 -46.41 10.78 18.90
C ARG A 175 -47.16 10.12 20.06
N LEU A 176 -46.55 9.14 20.73
CA LEU A 176 -47.14 8.50 21.92
C LEU A 176 -47.17 9.43 23.13
N ALA A 177 -46.14 10.29 23.29
CA ALA A 177 -46.11 11.28 24.36
C ALA A 177 -47.19 12.35 24.18
N ALA A 178 -47.43 12.82 22.96
CA ALA A 178 -48.45 13.84 22.66
C ALA A 178 -49.91 13.35 22.79
N ARG A 179 -50.13 12.03 22.91
CA ARG A 179 -51.45 11.42 23.10
C ARG A 179 -51.82 11.21 24.58
N ARG A 180 -50.91 11.52 25.50
CA ARG A 180 -51.13 11.48 26.96
C ARG A 180 -51.36 12.89 27.47
#